data_AF-A0A7J0D4Q3-F1
#
_entry.id   AF-A0A7J0D4Q3-F1
#
_cell.length_a   1.000
_cell.length_b   1.000
_cell.length_c   1.000
_cell.angle_alpha   90.00
_cell.angle_beta   90.00
_cell.angle_gamma   90.00
#
_symmetry.space_group_name_H-M   'P 1'
#
loop_
_entity.id
_entity.type
_entity.pdbx_description
1 polymer ?
#
loop_
_entity_poly.entity_id
_entity_poly.type
_entity_poly.pdbx_seq_one_letter_code
_entity_poly.pdbx_strand_id
1 'polypeptide(L)' 'MKTVIGRRFHLTYTIQGVRKLLVRNGWSCQVPARRAIEQDDEAVAGWVKEVWPCAEDSRR' A
#
# COMPACT_ATOMS: atom_id res chain seq x y z
N MET A 1 -7.85 -9.54 9.52
CA MET A 1 -7.01 -9.22 8.34
C MET A 1 -6.82 -10.45 7.42
N LYS A 2 -7.92 -11.07 6.94
CA LYS A 2 -7.91 -12.17 5.95
C LYS A 2 -8.86 -11.77 4.81
N THR A 3 -8.50 -10.70 4.11
CA THR A 3 -9.53 -9.71 3.72
C THR A 3 -10.21 -9.97 2.38
N VAL A 4 -9.58 -10.62 1.39
CA VAL A 4 -10.27 -11.02 0.13
C VAL A 4 -9.72 -12.33 -0.42
N ILE A 5 -8.38 -12.47 -0.44
CA ILE A 5 -7.70 -13.61 -1.06
C ILE A 5 -8.14 -14.93 -0.42
N GLY A 6 -8.11 -15.01 0.91
CA GLY A 6 -8.54 -16.22 1.63
C GLY A 6 -10.03 -16.55 1.47
N ARG A 7 -10.91 -15.55 1.26
CA ARG A 7 -12.35 -15.79 1.07
C ARG A 7 -12.70 -16.23 -0.34
N ARG A 8 -12.05 -15.66 -1.36
CA ARG A 8 -12.36 -15.95 -2.77
C ARG A 8 -11.59 -17.14 -3.33
N PHE A 9 -10.36 -17.35 -2.87
CA PHE A 9 -9.47 -18.36 -3.42
C PHE A 9 -9.17 -19.48 -2.43
N HIS A 10 -9.64 -19.40 -1.18
CA HIS A 10 -9.34 -20.39 -0.12
C HIS A 10 -7.84 -20.59 0.14
N LEU A 11 -7.03 -19.59 -0.23
CA LEU A 11 -5.57 -19.59 -0.06
C LEU A 11 -5.16 -18.65 1.07
N THR A 12 -4.17 -19.07 1.85
CA THR A 12 -3.52 -18.20 2.84
C THR A 12 -2.19 -17.73 2.31
N TYR A 13 -1.99 -16.40 2.32
CA TYR A 13 -0.71 -15.78 2.04
C TYR A 13 -0.30 -14.89 3.20
N THR A 14 0.99 -14.82 3.48
CA THR A 14 1.57 -13.74 4.30
C THR A 14 1.56 -12.44 3.49
N ILE A 15 1.61 -11.29 4.16
CA ILE A 15 1.67 -9.97 3.50
C ILE A 15 2.85 -9.91 2.51
N GLN A 16 4.02 -10.43 2.94
CA GLN A 16 5.20 -10.51 2.09
C GLN A 16 5.01 -11.47 0.91
N GLY A 17 4.28 -12.57 1.12
CA GLY A 17 3.93 -13.53 0.06
C GLY A 17 3.06 -12.91 -1.02
N VAL A 18 2.05 -12.11 -0.63
CA VAL A 18 1.21 -11.36 -1.58
C VAL A 18 2.06 -10.36 -2.38
N ARG A 19 2.96 -9.62 -1.72
CA ARG A 19 3.84 -8.66 -2.41
C ARG A 19 4.72 -9.34 -3.48
N LYS A 20 5.37 -10.46 -3.13
CA LYS A 20 6.20 -11.23 -4.07
C LYS A 20 5.37 -11.77 -5.25
N LEU A 21 4.16 -12.26 -4.96
CA LEU A 21 3.21 -12.75 -5.97
C LEU A 21 2.80 -11.66 -6.97
N LEU A 22 2.59 -10.43 -6.52
CA LEU A 22 2.21 -9.33 -7.40
C LEU A 22 3.38 -8.92 -8.31
N VAL A 23 4.57 -8.73 -7.74
CA VAL A 23 5.77 -8.32 -8.49
C VAL A 23 6.13 -9.33 -9.58
N ARG A 24 6.10 -10.65 -9.28
CA ARG A 24 6.42 -11.68 -10.29
C ARG A 24 5.45 -11.69 -11.48
N ASN A 25 4.25 -11.14 -11.32
CA ASN A 25 3.23 -11.03 -12.36
C ASN A 25 3.26 -9.64 -13.05
N GLY A 26 4.31 -8.86 -12.85
CA GLY A 26 4.47 -7.53 -13.48
C GLY A 26 3.68 -6.41 -12.81
N TRP A 27 3.09 -6.64 -11.64
CA TRP A 27 2.33 -5.62 -10.92
C TRP A 27 3.26 -4.74 -10.06
N SER A 28 3.10 -3.42 -10.18
CA SER A 28 3.78 -2.41 -9.37
C SER A 28 2.78 -1.68 -8.45
N CYS A 29 3.28 -0.95 -7.46
CA CYS A 29 2.45 -0.01 -6.70
C CYS A 29 1.87 1.03 -7.66
N GLN A 30 0.55 1.08 -7.75
CA GLN A 30 -0.14 2.01 -8.65
C GLN A 30 -0.16 3.40 -8.03
N VAL A 31 0.28 4.39 -8.81
CA VAL A 31 0.15 5.80 -8.46
C VAL A 31 -1.09 6.35 -9.19
N PRO A 32 -1.93 7.16 -8.52
CA PRO A 32 -3.04 7.81 -9.20
C PRO A 32 -2.57 8.57 -10.44
N ALA A 33 -3.25 8.38 -11.57
CA ALA A 33 -2.90 9.05 -12.82
C ALA A 33 -3.06 10.58 -12.76
N ARG A 34 -3.86 11.07 -11.81
CA ARG A 34 -4.09 12.49 -11.57
C ARG A 34 -4.02 12.78 -10.09
N ARG A 35 -3.57 13.99 -9.79
CA ARG A 35 -3.60 14.59 -8.46
C ARG A 35 -5.04 14.76 -7.99
N ALA A 36 -5.30 14.53 -6.71
CA ALA A 36 -6.59 14.90 -6.12
C ALA A 36 -6.72 16.44 -6.11
N ILE A 37 -7.89 16.95 -6.49
CA ILE A 37 -8.15 18.41 -6.57
C ILE A 37 -7.98 19.06 -5.19
N GLU A 38 -8.33 18.35 -4.14
CA GLU A 38 -8.26 18.80 -2.74
C GLU A 38 -6.85 18.69 -2.14
N GLN A 39 -5.87 18.13 -2.87
CA GLN A 39 -4.55 17.89 -2.31
C GLN A 39 -3.79 19.20 -2.10
N ASP A 40 -3.39 19.45 -0.86
CA ASP A 40 -2.46 20.51 -0.48
C ASP A 40 -1.02 19.95 -0.42
N ASP A 41 -0.11 20.50 -1.22
CA ASP A 41 1.29 20.02 -1.29
C ASP A 41 2.07 20.28 -0.01
N GLU A 42 1.79 21.37 0.70
CA GLU A 42 2.48 21.73 1.93
C GLU A 42 2.05 20.79 3.05
N ALA A 43 0.73 20.56 3.16
CA ALA A 43 0.18 19.58 4.10
C ALA A 43 0.72 18.16 3.83
N VAL A 44 0.84 17.77 2.56
CA VAL A 44 1.40 16.47 2.16
C VAL A 44 2.89 16.38 2.52
N ALA A 45 3.68 17.42 2.24
CA ALA A 45 5.10 17.44 2.57
C ALA A 45 5.32 17.32 4.08
N GLY A 46 4.54 18.05 4.89
CA GLY A 46 4.54 17.94 6.34
C GLY A 46 4.19 16.52 6.81
N TRP A 47 3.11 15.96 6.28
CA TRP A 47 2.67 14.61 6.63
C TRP A 47 3.71 13.53 6.28
N VAL A 48 4.34 13.61 5.10
CA VAL A 48 5.40 12.67 4.69
C VAL A 48 6.59 12.72 5.64
N LYS A 49 6.93 13.89 6.19
CA LYS A 49 8.05 14.03 7.12
C LYS A 49 7.71 13.54 8.53
N GLU A 50 6.51 13.83 9.00
CA GLU A 50 6.17 13.71 10.42
C GLU A 50 5.40 12.42 10.75
N VAL A 51 4.54 11.96 9.84
CA VAL A 51 3.60 10.85 10.11
C VAL A 51 4.00 9.58 9.38
N TRP A 52 4.52 9.69 8.16
CA TRP A 52 4.90 8.53 7.36
C TRP A 52 5.87 7.56 8.06
N PRO A 53 6.91 8.02 8.80
CA PRO A 53 7.81 7.09 9.50
C PRO A 53 7.08 6.16 10.49
N CYS A 54 6.08 6.66 11.22
CA CYS A 54 5.29 5.85 12.15
C CYS A 54 4.41 4.83 11.42
N ALA A 55 3.90 5.20 10.25
CA ALA A 55 3.13 4.30 9.41
C ALA A 55 4.00 3.19 8.78
N GLU A 56 5.28 3.46 8.49
CA GLU A 56 6.23 2.46 8.00
C GLU A 56 6.61 1.45 9.07
N ASP A 57 6.79 1.88 10.32
CA ASP A 57 7.11 0.97 11.42
C ASP A 57 5.94 -0.01 11.69
N SER A 58 4.70 0.47 11.53
CA SER A 58 3.50 -0.37 11.58
C SER A 58 3.40 -1.40 10.44
N ARG A 59 4.23 -1.30 9.39
CA ARG A 59 4.29 -2.26 8.26
C ARG A 59 5.36 -3.34 8.43
N ARG A 60 6.30 -3.17 9.37
CA ARG A 60 7.30 -4.19 9.72
C ARG A 60 6.67 -5.30 10.55
#